data_AF-A0A1M5YVI4-F1
#
_entry.id   AF-A0A1M5YVI4-F1
#
_cell.length_a   1.000
_cell.length_b   1.000
_cell.length_c   1.000
_cell.angle_alpha   90.00
_cell.angle_beta   90.00
_cell.angle_gamma   90.00
#
_symmetry.space_group_name_H-M   'P 1'
#
loop_
_entity.id
_entity.type
_entity.pdbx_description
1 polymer ?
#
loop_
_entity_poly.entity_id
_entity_poly.type
_entity_poly.pdbx_seq_one_letter_code
_entity_poly.pdbx_strand_id
1 'polypeptide(L)'
;MPSSCAKNLSFEKIAEGTGLNVEFVTAAILGQHPLPPAAAAKVGEHLDLDQSDIALLETMPGRGSLGASIPTDPTMYRFYEIAQVYGSTLKALVHENFGDGILSAINFRMSIEKVEDPDGGHRAVITLNSKYLPTKPW
;
A
#
# COMPACT_ATOMS: atom_id res chain seq x y z
N MET A 1 -5.83 15.90 4.66
CA MET A 1 -6.47 14.86 5.51
C MET A 1 -7.62 15.49 6.28
N PRO A 2 -8.89 15.34 5.85
CA PRO A 2 -9.95 15.29 6.87
C PRO A 2 -11.23 14.45 6.61
N SER A 3 -11.53 13.91 5.41
CA SER A 3 -12.90 13.41 5.14
C SER A 3 -13.28 12.10 5.86
N SER A 4 -12.34 11.18 6.15
CA SER A 4 -12.67 9.97 6.92
C SER A 4 -13.00 10.24 8.39
N CYS A 5 -12.35 11.25 9.00
CA CYS A 5 -12.60 11.64 10.39
C CYS A 5 -13.99 12.25 10.58
N ALA A 6 -14.55 12.91 9.57
CA ALA A 6 -15.87 13.55 9.68
C ALA A 6 -17.02 12.53 9.79
N LYS A 7 -16.87 11.34 9.20
CA LYS A 7 -17.90 10.28 9.19
C LYS A 7 -17.56 9.06 10.06
N ASN A 8 -16.40 9.04 10.73
CA ASN A 8 -15.91 7.89 11.51
C ASN A 8 -15.97 6.56 10.72
N LEU A 9 -15.65 6.62 9.42
CA LEU A 9 -15.63 5.45 8.55
C LEU A 9 -14.26 4.79 8.58
N SER A 10 -14.25 3.46 8.63
CA SER A 10 -13.01 2.69 8.44
C SER A 10 -12.66 2.59 6.96
N PHE A 11 -11.39 2.33 6.65
CA PHE A 11 -10.95 2.17 5.26
C PHE A 11 -11.60 0.97 4.57
N GLU A 12 -11.91 -0.09 5.32
CA GLU A 12 -12.63 -1.26 4.80
C GLU A 12 -14.00 -0.84 4.26
N LYS A 13 -14.76 -0.06 5.04
CA LYS A 13 -16.06 0.47 4.62
C LYS A 13 -15.94 1.39 3.40
N ILE A 14 -14.87 2.19 3.34
CA ILE A 14 -14.66 3.07 2.18
C ILE A 14 -14.36 2.25 0.92
N ALA A 15 -13.66 1.11 1.04
CA ALA A 15 -13.32 0.24 -0.07
C ALA A 15 -14.46 -0.70 -0.52
N GLU A 16 -15.49 -0.92 0.32
CA GLU A 16 -16.64 -1.75 -0.02
C GLU A 16 -17.28 -1.33 -1.36
N GLY A 17 -17.69 -2.31 -2.17
CA GLY A 17 -18.35 -2.05 -3.46
C GLY A 17 -17.46 -1.48 -4.57
N THR A 18 -16.20 -1.14 -4.31
CA THR A 18 -15.26 -0.65 -5.35
C THR A 18 -14.69 -1.77 -6.23
N GLY A 19 -14.72 -3.02 -5.75
CA GLY A 19 -14.07 -4.16 -6.41
C GLY A 19 -12.54 -4.19 -6.25
N LEU A 20 -11.98 -3.31 -5.41
CA LEU A 20 -10.55 -3.19 -5.16
C LEU A 20 -10.23 -3.53 -3.69
N ASN A 21 -9.00 -3.96 -3.44
CA ASN A 21 -8.54 -4.25 -2.08
C ASN A 21 -8.40 -2.96 -1.26
N VAL A 22 -8.60 -3.07 0.06
CA VAL A 22 -8.58 -1.93 0.99
C VAL A 22 -7.25 -1.17 0.94
N GLU A 23 -6.12 -1.86 0.78
CA GLU A 23 -4.79 -1.25 0.70
C GLU A 23 -4.66 -0.35 -0.54
N PHE A 24 -5.20 -0.79 -1.69
CA PHE A 24 -5.14 -0.02 -2.93
C PHE A 24 -6.03 1.22 -2.84
N VAL A 25 -7.26 1.07 -2.34
CA VAL A 25 -8.19 2.20 -2.15
C VAL A 25 -7.63 3.20 -1.14
N THR A 26 -7.08 2.72 -0.01
CA THR A 26 -6.45 3.57 1.00
C THR A 26 -5.26 4.32 0.41
N ALA A 27 -4.39 3.64 -0.32
CA ALA A 27 -3.24 4.27 -0.96
C ALA A 27 -3.67 5.31 -2.01
N ALA A 28 -4.79 5.10 -2.72
CA ALA A 28 -5.35 6.09 -3.63
C ALA A 28 -5.87 7.34 -2.92
N ILE A 29 -6.61 7.17 -1.81
CA ILE A 29 -7.07 8.28 -0.96
C ILE A 29 -5.88 9.08 -0.40
N LEU A 30 -4.77 8.40 -0.11
CA LEU A 30 -3.50 9.01 0.32
C LEU A 30 -2.63 9.52 -0.84
N GLY A 31 -3.17 9.55 -2.07
CA GLY A 31 -2.54 10.14 -3.24
C GLY A 31 -1.40 9.31 -3.84
N GLN A 32 -1.39 8.00 -3.66
CA GLN A 32 -0.33 7.10 -4.16
C GLN A 32 -0.78 6.23 -5.35
N HIS A 33 -2.09 6.14 -5.60
CA HIS A 33 -2.66 5.46 -6.77
C HIS A 33 -3.84 6.24 -7.34
N PRO A 34 -4.07 6.17 -8.67
CA PRO A 34 -5.34 6.57 -9.25
C PRO A 34 -6.41 5.50 -8.98
N LEU A 35 -7.67 5.91 -8.89
CA LEU A 35 -8.83 5.03 -8.94
C LEU A 35 -9.43 5.02 -10.36
N PRO A 36 -9.91 3.86 -10.84
CA PRO A 36 -10.82 3.82 -11.98
C PRO A 36 -12.10 4.63 -11.70
N PRO A 37 -12.76 5.23 -12.71
CA PRO A 37 -13.90 6.13 -12.49
C PRO A 37 -15.03 5.54 -11.64
N ALA A 38 -15.37 4.27 -11.84
CA ALA A 38 -16.40 3.59 -11.06
C ALA A 38 -16.03 3.47 -9.56
N ALA A 39 -14.75 3.22 -9.26
CA ALA A 39 -14.27 3.15 -7.88
C ALA A 39 -14.13 4.55 -7.26
N ALA A 40 -13.67 5.54 -8.03
CA ALA A 40 -13.59 6.93 -7.60
C ALA A 40 -14.96 7.49 -7.21
N ALA A 41 -15.98 7.25 -8.05
CA ALA A 41 -17.36 7.63 -7.76
C ALA A 41 -17.89 6.98 -6.47
N LYS A 42 -17.58 5.70 -6.23
CA LYS A 42 -17.99 5.00 -5.00
C LYS A 42 -17.29 5.53 -3.75
N VAL A 43 -15.98 5.76 -3.82
CA VAL A 43 -15.23 6.39 -2.73
C VAL A 43 -15.75 7.81 -2.47
N GLY A 44 -16.07 8.55 -3.53
CA GLY A 44 -16.70 9.86 -3.44
C GLY A 44 -18.05 9.84 -2.73
N GLU A 45 -18.93 8.88 -3.04
CA GLU A 45 -20.21 8.67 -2.36
C GLU A 45 -20.00 8.38 -0.85
N HIS A 46 -19.08 7.47 -0.52
CA HIS A 46 -18.80 7.12 0.88
C HIS A 46 -18.28 8.33 1.68
N LEU A 47 -17.39 9.12 1.09
CA LEU A 47 -16.73 10.24 1.74
C LEU A 47 -17.44 11.60 1.55
N ASP A 48 -18.54 11.65 0.80
CA ASP A 48 -19.26 12.88 0.41
C ASP A 48 -18.34 13.91 -0.28
N LEU A 49 -17.56 13.42 -1.24
CA LEU A 49 -16.64 14.27 -2.02
C LEU A 49 -17.38 14.98 -3.14
N ASP A 50 -16.95 16.20 -3.44
CA ASP A 50 -17.43 16.91 -4.62
C ASP A 50 -16.82 16.34 -5.92
N GLN A 51 -17.31 16.82 -7.06
CA GLN A 51 -16.87 16.33 -8.36
C GLN A 51 -15.40 16.66 -8.67
N SER A 52 -14.86 17.75 -8.11
CA SER A 52 -13.44 18.08 -8.25
C SER A 52 -12.57 17.09 -7.50
N ASP A 53 -12.94 16.75 -6.27
CA ASP A 53 -12.22 15.78 -5.44
C ASP A 53 -12.29 14.37 -6.03
N ILE A 54 -13.44 13.97 -6.59
CA ILE A 54 -13.58 12.70 -7.30
C ILE A 54 -12.65 12.69 -8.54
N ALA A 55 -12.63 13.77 -9.33
CA ALA A 55 -11.76 13.86 -10.49
C ALA A 55 -10.27 13.76 -10.08
N LEU A 56 -9.87 14.33 -8.94
CA LEU A 56 -8.51 14.19 -8.43
C LEU A 56 -8.13 12.75 -8.10
N LEU A 57 -9.06 11.94 -7.55
CA LEU A 57 -8.83 10.52 -7.27
C LEU A 57 -8.56 9.69 -8.55
N GLU A 58 -9.01 10.15 -9.71
CA GLU A 58 -8.76 9.49 -11.00
C GLU A 58 -7.40 9.86 -11.62
N THR A 59 -6.77 10.92 -11.14
CA THR A 59 -5.51 11.42 -11.72
C THR A 59 -4.31 10.57 -11.32
N MET A 60 -3.36 10.41 -12.25
CA MET A 60 -2.07 9.78 -11.96
C MET A 60 -1.27 10.66 -10.97
N PRO A 61 -0.94 10.17 -9.76
CA PRO A 61 -0.29 11.00 -8.77
C PRO A 61 1.22 11.02 -8.93
N GLY A 62 1.84 12.08 -8.39
CA GLY A 62 3.25 12.04 -7.99
C GLY A 62 3.40 11.13 -6.77
N ARG A 63 3.99 9.95 -6.96
CA ARG A 63 4.17 8.97 -5.87
C ARG A 63 5.37 9.35 -5.00
N GLY A 64 5.26 9.07 -3.70
CA GLY A 64 6.31 9.31 -2.72
C GLY A 64 5.76 9.94 -1.45
N SER A 65 5.31 9.11 -0.52
CA SER A 65 4.63 9.56 0.70
C SER A 65 5.56 9.96 1.85
N LEU A 66 6.87 9.68 1.77
CA LEU A 66 7.77 9.82 2.91
C LEU A 66 8.12 11.27 3.29
N GLY A 67 8.05 12.22 2.34
CA GLY A 67 8.41 13.64 2.55
C GLY A 67 9.89 13.92 2.84
N ALA A 68 10.67 12.92 3.26
CA ALA A 68 12.11 12.95 3.51
C ALA A 68 12.76 11.62 3.09
N SER A 69 14.10 11.57 3.06
CA SER A 69 14.84 10.34 2.72
C SER A 69 14.74 9.25 3.80
N ILE A 70 14.53 9.63 5.07
CA ILE A 70 14.32 8.72 6.19
C ILE A 70 12.99 9.09 6.86
N PRO A 71 12.04 8.14 7.02
CA PRO A 71 10.78 8.43 7.70
C PRO A 71 11.03 8.83 9.16
N THR A 72 10.36 9.88 9.64
CA THR A 72 10.45 10.29 11.06
C THR A 72 9.30 9.74 11.90
N ASP A 73 8.17 9.40 11.26
CA ASP A 73 7.05 8.74 11.94
C ASP A 73 7.48 7.34 12.42
N PRO A 74 7.31 6.99 13.71
CA PRO A 74 7.74 5.71 14.24
C PRO A 74 7.12 4.49 13.55
N THR A 75 5.86 4.57 13.12
CA THR A 75 5.17 3.45 12.45
C THR A 75 5.80 3.19 11.08
N MET A 76 6.02 4.25 10.31
CA MET A 76 6.68 4.18 9.00
C MET A 76 8.16 3.79 9.12
N TYR A 77 8.86 4.28 10.15
CA TYR A 77 10.28 4.01 10.35
C TYR A 77 10.58 2.52 10.62
N ARG A 78 9.68 1.76 11.25
CA ARG A 78 9.90 0.31 11.47
C ARG A 78 10.01 -0.46 10.17
N PHE A 79 9.28 -0.08 9.11
CA PHE A 79 9.43 -0.69 7.79
C PHE A 79 10.79 -0.37 7.15
N TYR A 80 11.27 0.86 7.32
CA TYR A 80 12.61 1.25 6.91
C TYR A 80 13.68 0.46 7.67
N GLU A 81 13.51 0.26 8.99
CA GLU A 81 14.41 -0.54 9.82
C GLU A 81 14.43 -2.03 9.41
N ILE A 82 13.27 -2.62 9.11
CA ILE A 82 13.19 -3.98 8.56
C ILE A 82 14.01 -4.08 7.27
N ALA A 83 13.91 -3.10 6.36
CA ALA A 83 14.71 -3.07 5.14
C ALA A 83 16.21 -2.93 5.42
N GLN A 84 16.60 -2.14 6.43
CA GLN A 84 18.00 -1.99 6.84
C GLN A 84 18.57 -3.29 7.46
N VAL A 85 17.78 -4.02 8.24
CA VAL A 85 18.20 -5.26 8.89
C VAL A 85 18.21 -6.45 7.92
N TYR A 86 17.14 -6.62 7.15
CA TYR A 86 16.92 -7.81 6.31
C TYR A 86 17.17 -7.58 4.82
N GLY A 87 17.46 -6.36 4.35
CA GLY A 87 17.58 -6.07 2.92
C GLY A 87 18.62 -6.92 2.20
N SER A 88 19.80 -7.12 2.80
CA SER A 88 20.84 -8.00 2.25
C SER A 88 20.42 -9.48 2.25
N THR A 89 19.71 -9.92 3.30
CA THR A 89 19.18 -11.29 3.42
C THR A 89 18.11 -11.55 2.36
N LEU A 90 17.15 -10.64 2.19
CA LEU A 90 16.11 -10.72 1.17
C LEU A 90 16.72 -10.77 -0.23
N LYS A 91 17.72 -9.93 -0.52
CA LYS A 91 18.44 -9.96 -1.79
C LYS A 91 19.07 -11.33 -2.05
N ALA A 92 19.80 -11.87 -1.07
CA ALA A 92 20.47 -13.16 -1.21
C ALA A 92 19.45 -14.30 -1.44
N LEU A 93 18.38 -14.35 -0.65
CA LEU A 93 17.35 -15.38 -0.78
C LEU A 93 16.59 -15.27 -2.12
N VAL A 94 16.30 -14.07 -2.61
CA VAL A 94 15.69 -13.90 -3.94
C VAL A 94 16.62 -14.43 -5.02
N HIS A 95 17.91 -14.09 -4.97
CA HIS A 95 18.86 -14.56 -5.97
C HIS A 95 19.07 -16.08 -5.92
N GLU A 96 19.07 -16.68 -4.73
CA GLU A 96 19.18 -18.13 -4.56
C GLU A 96 17.96 -18.88 -5.09
N ASN A 97 16.75 -18.38 -4.79
CA ASN A 97 15.50 -19.08 -5.12
C ASN A 97 14.97 -18.80 -6.53
N PHE A 98 15.28 -17.62 -7.10
CA PHE A 98 14.72 -17.18 -8.39
C PHE A 98 15.78 -16.90 -9.46
N GLY A 99 17.03 -16.59 -9.07
CA GLY A 99 18.10 -16.14 -9.94
C GLY A 99 18.30 -14.62 -9.97
N ASP A 100 19.22 -14.14 -10.80
CA ASP A 100 19.51 -12.71 -10.94
C ASP A 100 18.29 -11.94 -11.47
N GLY A 101 17.88 -10.89 -10.79
CA GLY A 101 16.65 -10.16 -11.08
C GLY A 101 16.11 -9.41 -9.86
N ILE A 102 14.84 -9.02 -9.93
CA ILE A 102 14.14 -8.28 -8.87
C ILE A 102 12.74 -8.81 -8.62
N LEU A 103 12.23 -8.51 -7.43
CA LEU A 103 10.80 -8.59 -7.11
C LEU A 103 10.15 -7.25 -7.45
N SER A 104 9.17 -7.25 -8.35
CA SER A 104 8.50 -6.03 -8.82
C SER A 104 7.70 -5.36 -7.71
N ALA A 105 7.82 -4.03 -7.61
CA ALA A 105 6.94 -3.16 -6.82
C ALA A 105 5.79 -2.55 -7.65
N ILE A 106 5.65 -2.95 -8.93
CA ILE A 106 4.60 -2.46 -9.84
C ILE A 106 3.58 -3.58 -10.11
N ASN A 107 4.04 -4.76 -10.55
CA ASN A 107 3.21 -5.96 -10.56
C ASN A 107 3.29 -6.57 -9.15
N PHE A 108 2.55 -5.95 -8.25
CA PHE A 108 2.65 -6.09 -6.81
C PHE A 108 1.28 -5.99 -6.15
N ARG A 109 1.09 -6.73 -5.06
CA ARG A 109 -0.04 -6.58 -4.15
C ARG A 109 0.43 -6.86 -2.72
N MET A 110 -0.25 -6.27 -1.74
CA MET A 110 -0.01 -6.52 -0.33
C MET A 110 -1.31 -6.67 0.45
N SER A 111 -1.21 -7.29 1.63
CA SER A 111 -2.26 -7.30 2.65
C SER A 111 -1.67 -7.06 4.03
N ILE A 112 -2.48 -6.53 4.94
CA ILE A 112 -2.16 -6.42 6.38
C ILE A 112 -3.27 -7.10 7.18
N GLU A 113 -2.90 -8.09 7.97
CA GLU A 113 -3.83 -8.89 8.76
C GLU A 113 -3.45 -8.85 10.24
N LYS A 114 -4.42 -8.55 11.10
CA LYS A 114 -4.25 -8.65 12.54
C LYS A 114 -4.47 -10.09 12.99
N VAL A 115 -3.54 -10.63 13.76
CA VAL A 115 -3.63 -11.98 14.34
C VAL A 115 -3.35 -11.93 15.84
N GLU A 116 -3.88 -12.90 16.59
CA GLU A 116 -3.59 -13.04 18.02
C GLU A 116 -2.14 -13.48 18.24
N ASP A 117 -1.50 -12.93 19.28
CA ASP A 117 -0.15 -13.33 19.68
C ASP A 117 -0.24 -14.45 20.75
N PRO A 118 0.39 -15.62 20.55
CA PRO A 118 0.44 -16.68 21.56
C PRO A 118 1.00 -16.23 22.92
N ASP A 119 1.88 -15.23 22.93
CA ASP A 119 2.49 -14.68 24.16
C ASP A 119 1.67 -13.53 24.77
N GLY A 120 0.50 -13.23 24.20
CA GLY A 120 -0.41 -12.18 24.62
C GLY A 120 -0.30 -10.90 23.79
N GLY A 121 -1.45 -10.31 23.48
CA GLY A 121 -1.55 -9.15 22.58
C GLY A 121 -1.82 -9.55 21.14
N HIS A 122 -1.34 -8.77 20.18
CA HIS A 122 -1.64 -8.96 18.76
C HIS A 122 -0.40 -8.76 17.90
N ARG A 123 -0.37 -9.45 16.75
CA ARG A 123 0.63 -9.29 15.70
C ARG A 123 -0.02 -8.77 14.43
N ALA A 124 0.80 -8.16 13.57
CA ALA A 124 0.43 -7.87 12.19
C ALA A 124 1.19 -8.81 11.26
N VAL A 125 0.46 -9.56 10.44
CA VAL A 125 1.01 -10.32 9.31
C VAL A 125 0.92 -9.42 8.09
N ILE A 126 2.07 -9.15 7.46
CA ILE A 126 2.15 -8.31 6.27
C ILE A 126 2.65 -9.18 5.13
N THR A 127 1.82 -9.34 4.11
CA THR A 127 2.15 -10.14 2.93
C THR A 127 2.60 -9.21 1.81
N LEU A 128 3.80 -9.45 1.27
CA LEU A 128 4.32 -8.76 0.08
C LEU A 128 4.35 -9.76 -1.08
N ASN A 129 3.47 -9.59 -2.06
CA ASN A 129 3.36 -10.50 -3.20
C ASN A 129 3.78 -9.79 -4.50
N SER A 130 4.99 -10.09 -4.93
CA SER A 130 5.66 -9.45 -6.07
C SER A 130 5.90 -10.43 -7.22
N LYS A 131 5.71 -9.95 -8.45
CA LYS A 131 6.17 -10.67 -9.64
C LYS A 131 7.70 -10.65 -9.72
N TYR A 132 8.34 -11.80 -9.86
CA TYR A 132 9.77 -11.89 -10.19
C TYR A 132 10.04 -11.48 -11.65
N LEU A 133 11.06 -10.65 -11.86
CA LEU A 133 11.52 -10.16 -13.16
C LEU A 133 13.02 -10.49 -13.31
N PRO A 134 13.39 -11.43 -14.21
CA PRO A 134 14.79 -11.85 -14.36
C PRO A 134 15.64 -10.82 -15.11
N THR A 135 16.87 -10.65 -14.65
CA THR A 135 17.94 -10.00 -15.44
C THR A 135 18.43 -10.99 -16.48
N LYS A 136 18.54 -10.57 -17.74
CA LYS A 136 19.03 -11.40 -18.84
C LYS A 136 20.29 -10.79 -19.45
N PRO A 137 21.32 -11.60 -19.76
CA PRO A 137 22.39 -11.16 -20.65
C PRO A 137 21.79 -10.74 -22.00
N TRP A 138 22.29 -9.65 -22.55
CA TRP A 138 21.96 -9.19 -23.90
C TRP A 138 23.14 -9.45 -24.84
#